data_AF-A0A2R6K7I6-F1
#
_entry.id   AF-A0A2R6K7I6-F1
#
_cell.length_a   1.000
_cell.length_b   1.000
_cell.length_c   1.000
_cell.angle_alpha   90.00
_cell.angle_beta   90.00
_cell.angle_gamma   90.00
#
_symmetry.space_group_name_H-M   'P 1'
#
loop_
_entity.id
_entity.type
_entity.pdbx_description
1 polymer ?
#
loop_
_entity_poly.entity_id
_entity_poly.type
_entity_poly.pdbx_seq_one_letter_code
_entity_poly.pdbx_strand_id
1 'polypeptide(L)'
;METEYYRVADTRTRLRSVVHSVGLVVAAFVFGTLLYLSAGSLFQAAGYAVEDTASLPPLPYAVLTATQFVGFFAVIGFYIQFERGDDLFSADVPSLRDAAWVVAGFVGLFAVAAALTAALQSIGVDTATNQVITQGQQDPVRFLYLIPITLLFVAPAEELLFRGLVQGLFRRAYGAVPAVLFASVLFGAPHYFALLGSDGSIGPKLAVIAVLGVVLGTLYEVTENLAVPILVHGCWNAFSFVSQYAEATGLLGV
;
A
#
# COMPACT_ATOMS: atom_id res chain seq x y z
N MET A 1 -12.43 -4.77 31.23
CA MET A 1 -11.61 -3.55 31.27
C MET A 1 -11.36 -3.15 29.83
N GLU A 2 -11.99 -2.08 29.39
CA GLU A 2 -11.64 -1.46 28.11
C GLU A 2 -10.41 -0.58 28.32
N THR A 3 -9.44 -0.68 27.41
CA THR A 3 -8.28 0.21 27.34
C THR A 3 -8.22 0.80 25.94
N GLU A 4 -7.33 1.76 25.75
CA GLU A 4 -7.02 2.29 24.44
C GLU A 4 -6.46 1.21 23.48
N TYR A 5 -5.76 0.22 24.05
CA TYR A 5 -5.11 -0.86 23.28
C TYR A 5 -6.08 -1.99 22.91
N TYR A 6 -7.08 -2.24 23.75
CA TYR A 6 -8.04 -3.32 23.55
C TYR A 6 -9.41 -2.98 24.14
N ARG A 7 -10.45 -3.14 23.33
CA ARG A 7 -11.85 -3.06 23.77
C ARG A 7 -12.72 -4.04 22.99
N VAL A 8 -13.96 -4.23 23.44
CA VAL A 8 -14.95 -5.02 22.72
C VAL A 8 -16.24 -4.22 22.70
N ALA A 9 -16.43 -3.45 21.63
CA ALA A 9 -17.65 -2.69 21.43
C ALA A 9 -18.88 -3.61 21.23
N ASP A 10 -20.06 -3.00 21.22
CA ASP A 10 -21.31 -3.70 20.96
C ASP A 10 -21.33 -4.38 19.57
N THR A 11 -22.19 -5.38 19.40
CA THR A 11 -22.28 -6.19 18.18
C THR A 11 -22.53 -5.34 16.93
N ARG A 12 -23.32 -4.26 17.02
CA ARG A 12 -23.61 -3.39 15.86
C ARG A 12 -22.35 -2.65 15.43
N THR A 13 -21.59 -2.08 16.36
CA THR A 13 -20.32 -1.40 16.07
C THR A 13 -19.30 -2.36 15.45
N ARG A 14 -19.19 -3.58 15.98
CA ARG A 14 -18.29 -4.61 15.46
C ARG A 14 -18.67 -5.07 14.05
N LEU A 15 -19.95 -5.34 13.81
CA LEU A 15 -20.45 -5.72 12.49
C LEU A 15 -20.25 -4.59 11.48
N ARG A 16 -20.58 -3.34 11.86
CA ARG A 16 -20.35 -2.16 11.02
C ARG A 16 -18.88 -2.04 10.65
N SER A 17 -17.98 -2.16 11.63
CA SER A 17 -16.52 -2.09 11.40
C SER A 17 -16.07 -3.11 10.35
N VAL A 18 -16.43 -4.39 10.52
CA VAL A 18 -16.02 -5.44 9.57
C VAL A 18 -16.63 -5.21 8.18
N VAL A 19 -17.94 -4.97 8.11
CA VAL A 19 -18.64 -4.80 6.83
C VAL A 19 -18.15 -3.56 6.08
N HIS A 20 -17.98 -2.43 6.77
CA HIS A 20 -17.49 -1.20 6.16
C HIS A 20 -16.03 -1.34 5.73
N SER A 21 -15.15 -1.92 6.57
CA SER A 21 -13.74 -2.11 6.22
C SER A 21 -13.57 -3.01 5.00
N VAL A 22 -14.23 -4.17 4.97
CA VAL A 22 -14.16 -5.09 3.81
C VAL A 22 -14.81 -4.45 2.59
N GLY A 23 -15.99 -3.84 2.77
CA GLY A 23 -16.70 -3.16 1.69
C GLY A 23 -15.91 -2.01 1.06
N LEU A 24 -15.21 -1.22 1.86
CA LEU A 24 -14.33 -0.14 1.40
C LEU A 24 -13.17 -0.68 0.57
N VAL A 25 -12.48 -1.71 1.06
CA VAL A 25 -11.35 -2.32 0.32
C VAL A 25 -11.85 -2.88 -1.00
N VAL A 26 -12.93 -3.68 -0.99
CA VAL A 26 -13.51 -4.25 -2.21
C VAL A 26 -13.94 -3.14 -3.17
N ALA A 27 -14.64 -2.11 -2.70
CA ALA A 27 -15.09 -1.01 -3.53
C ALA A 27 -13.92 -0.22 -4.15
N ALA A 28 -12.87 0.06 -3.39
CA ALA A 28 -11.68 0.75 -3.88
C ALA A 28 -10.99 -0.05 -4.99
N PHE A 29 -10.79 -1.36 -4.79
CA PHE A 29 -10.19 -2.22 -5.81
C PHE A 29 -11.08 -2.40 -7.04
N VAL A 30 -12.39 -2.60 -6.87
CA VAL A 30 -13.33 -2.74 -7.99
C VAL A 30 -13.38 -1.45 -8.80
N PHE A 31 -13.60 -0.30 -8.15
CA PHE A 31 -13.72 0.97 -8.85
C PHE A 31 -12.39 1.42 -9.46
N GLY A 32 -11.27 1.22 -8.75
CA GLY A 32 -9.93 1.44 -9.29
C GLY A 32 -9.66 0.57 -10.51
N THR A 33 -10.05 -0.71 -10.49
CA THR A 33 -9.93 -1.61 -11.65
C THR A 33 -10.81 -1.14 -12.80
N LEU A 34 -12.04 -0.70 -12.55
CA LEU A 34 -12.91 -0.16 -13.61
C LEU A 34 -12.32 1.08 -14.28
N LEU A 35 -11.76 2.02 -13.51
CA LEU A 35 -11.08 3.18 -14.08
C LEU A 35 -9.81 2.79 -14.84
N TYR A 36 -9.02 1.88 -14.29
CA TYR A 36 -7.84 1.31 -14.96
C TYR A 36 -8.21 0.72 -16.32
N LEU A 37 -9.24 -0.14 -16.37
CA LEU A 37 -9.70 -0.77 -17.61
C LEU A 37 -10.26 0.25 -18.59
N SER A 38 -10.99 1.26 -18.11
CA SER A 38 -11.53 2.33 -18.95
C SER A 38 -10.42 3.15 -19.60
N ALA A 39 -9.38 3.53 -18.84
CA ALA A 39 -8.21 4.21 -19.38
C ALA A 39 -7.42 3.29 -20.32
N GLY A 40 -7.35 2.00 -20.03
CA GLY A 40 -6.79 0.99 -20.92
C GLY A 40 -7.48 0.95 -22.28
N SER A 41 -8.81 0.96 -22.31
CA SER A 41 -9.58 1.02 -23.58
C SER A 41 -9.31 2.31 -24.36
N LEU A 42 -9.10 3.44 -23.69
CA LEU A 42 -8.72 4.71 -24.35
C LEU A 42 -7.32 4.62 -24.96
N PHE A 43 -6.36 4.01 -24.26
CA PHE A 43 -5.02 3.77 -24.81
C PHE A 43 -5.03 2.78 -25.97
N GLN A 44 -5.85 1.73 -25.89
CA GLN A 44 -6.04 0.81 -27.01
C GLN A 44 -6.61 1.54 -28.24
N ALA A 45 -7.62 2.39 -28.05
CA ALA A 45 -8.16 3.23 -29.12
C ALA A 45 -7.14 4.23 -29.70
N ALA A 46 -6.16 4.64 -28.90
CA ALA A 46 -5.03 5.47 -29.33
C ALA A 46 -3.87 4.68 -29.96
N GLY A 47 -4.00 3.36 -30.12
CA GLY A 47 -3.03 2.49 -30.80
C GLY A 47 -1.99 1.82 -29.91
N TYR A 48 -2.12 1.88 -28.58
CA TYR A 48 -1.25 1.15 -27.66
C TYR A 48 -1.68 -0.32 -27.50
N ALA A 49 -0.71 -1.23 -27.40
CA ALA A 49 -0.95 -2.64 -27.07
C ALA A 49 -1.14 -2.79 -25.55
N VAL A 50 -2.39 -2.73 -25.08
CA VAL A 50 -2.73 -2.75 -23.64
C VAL A 50 -3.02 -4.16 -23.11
N GLU A 51 -3.21 -5.15 -23.98
CA GLU A 51 -3.53 -6.54 -23.62
C GLU A 51 -2.44 -7.21 -22.78
N ASP A 52 -1.17 -6.83 -23.04
CA ASP A 52 -0.04 -7.17 -22.19
C ASP A 52 0.57 -5.88 -21.63
N THR A 53 0.35 -5.64 -20.34
CA THR A 53 0.92 -4.48 -19.63
C THR A 53 2.44 -4.43 -19.69
N ALA A 54 3.11 -5.57 -19.85
CA ALA A 54 4.57 -5.63 -20.00
C ALA A 54 5.04 -5.05 -21.34
N SER A 55 4.16 -4.91 -22.33
CA SER A 55 4.46 -4.28 -23.63
C SER A 55 4.22 -2.77 -23.66
N LEU A 56 3.58 -2.21 -22.63
CA LEU A 56 3.27 -0.78 -22.60
C LEU A 56 4.53 0.08 -22.41
N PRO A 57 4.66 1.21 -23.14
CA PRO A 57 5.72 2.16 -22.85
C PRO A 57 5.63 2.72 -21.41
N PRO A 58 6.75 3.19 -20.83
CA PRO A 58 6.80 3.60 -19.42
C PRO A 58 5.73 4.61 -18.99
N LEU A 59 5.47 5.64 -19.81
CA LEU A 59 4.51 6.68 -19.47
C LEU A 59 3.05 6.16 -19.46
N PRO A 60 2.52 5.52 -20.53
CA PRO A 60 1.21 4.86 -20.48
C PRO A 60 1.06 3.89 -19.31
N TYR A 61 2.08 3.07 -19.03
CA TYR A 61 2.08 2.17 -17.88
C TYR A 61 1.85 2.92 -16.56
N ALA A 62 2.65 3.96 -16.30
CA ALA A 62 2.55 4.77 -15.10
C ALA A 62 1.21 5.51 -14.98
N VAL A 63 0.65 6.01 -16.10
CA VAL A 63 -0.66 6.66 -16.13
C VAL A 63 -1.78 5.67 -15.82
N LEU A 64 -1.72 4.43 -16.33
CA LEU A 64 -2.69 3.40 -15.96
C LEU A 64 -2.62 3.08 -14.46
N THR A 65 -1.41 2.91 -13.90
CA THR A 65 -1.23 2.72 -12.46
C THR A 65 -1.84 3.87 -11.66
N ALA A 66 -1.56 5.12 -12.03
CA ALA A 66 -2.12 6.30 -11.35
C ALA A 66 -3.66 6.30 -11.39
N THR A 67 -4.24 5.93 -12.53
CA THR A 67 -5.69 5.90 -12.74
C THR A 67 -6.41 4.93 -11.79
N GLN A 68 -5.79 3.80 -11.48
CA GLN A 68 -6.33 2.87 -10.47
C GLN A 68 -6.50 3.56 -9.11
N PHE A 69 -5.48 4.30 -8.67
CA PHE A 69 -5.49 4.99 -7.38
C PHE A 69 -6.33 6.26 -7.38
N VAL A 70 -6.57 6.89 -8.53
CA VAL A 70 -7.65 7.88 -8.68
C VAL A 70 -9.00 7.27 -8.30
N GLY A 71 -9.24 6.00 -8.68
CA GLY A 71 -10.44 5.28 -8.25
C GLY A 71 -10.48 5.04 -6.74
N PHE A 72 -9.34 4.76 -6.11
CA PHE A 72 -9.26 4.63 -4.66
C PHE A 72 -9.63 5.95 -3.99
N PHE A 73 -9.06 7.07 -4.44
CA PHE A 73 -9.41 8.40 -3.91
C PHE A 73 -10.90 8.72 -4.07
N ALA A 74 -11.51 8.34 -5.20
CA ALA A 74 -12.94 8.54 -5.42
C ALA A 74 -13.79 7.77 -4.39
N VAL A 75 -13.46 6.49 -4.13
CA VAL A 75 -14.18 5.67 -3.13
C VAL A 75 -13.95 6.19 -1.71
N ILE A 76 -12.71 6.53 -1.36
CA ILE A 76 -12.34 7.13 -0.07
C ILE A 76 -13.12 8.43 0.13
N GLY A 77 -13.09 9.33 -0.86
CA GLY A 77 -13.80 10.60 -0.83
C GLY A 77 -15.31 10.42 -0.67
N PHE A 78 -15.92 9.50 -1.43
CA PHE A 78 -17.33 9.17 -1.30
C PHE A 78 -17.67 8.66 0.10
N TYR A 79 -16.86 7.77 0.66
CA TYR A 79 -17.08 7.22 2.00
C TYR A 79 -16.98 8.29 3.10
N ILE A 80 -15.99 9.18 3.01
CA ILE A 80 -15.84 10.30 3.96
C ILE A 80 -17.10 11.19 3.93
N GLN A 81 -17.61 11.50 2.74
CA GLN A 81 -18.84 12.29 2.59
C GLN A 81 -20.09 11.57 3.13
N PHE A 82 -20.13 10.24 2.99
CA PHE A 82 -21.24 9.40 3.47
C PHE A 82 -21.26 9.30 5.00
N GLU A 83 -20.10 9.07 5.62
CA GLU A 83 -20.01 8.74 7.04
C GLU A 83 -20.19 9.97 7.96
N ARG A 84 -20.09 11.21 7.42
CA ARG A 84 -20.40 12.52 8.07
C ARG A 84 -19.92 12.69 9.52
N GLY A 85 -18.89 11.96 9.93
CA GLY A 85 -18.32 12.02 11.26
C GLY A 85 -17.07 12.90 11.25
N ASP A 86 -16.97 13.78 12.23
CA ASP A 86 -15.71 14.40 12.58
C ASP A 86 -14.80 13.30 13.17
N ASP A 87 -13.54 13.24 12.72
CA ASP A 87 -12.47 12.32 13.15
C ASP A 87 -12.49 10.87 12.62
N LEU A 88 -12.59 10.67 11.29
CA LEU A 88 -12.31 9.36 10.68
C LEU A 88 -10.83 8.97 10.81
N PHE A 89 -9.93 9.94 10.69
CA PHE A 89 -8.49 9.79 10.80
C PHE A 89 -7.84 11.15 11.09
N SER A 90 -6.63 11.12 11.63
CA SER A 90 -5.84 12.32 11.94
C SER A 90 -4.76 12.55 10.89
N ALA A 91 -4.70 13.76 10.35
CA ALA A 91 -3.71 14.15 9.36
C ALA A 91 -3.32 15.61 9.58
N ASP A 92 -2.04 15.85 9.83
CA ASP A 92 -1.50 17.16 10.18
C ASP A 92 -0.18 17.43 9.46
N VAL A 93 0.25 18.70 9.42
CA VAL A 93 1.57 19.05 8.89
C VAL A 93 2.65 18.42 9.80
N PRO A 94 3.59 17.62 9.26
CA PRO A 94 4.58 16.93 10.08
C PRO A 94 5.45 17.89 10.91
N SER A 95 5.55 17.58 12.21
CA SER A 95 6.49 18.22 13.13
C SER A 95 7.91 17.66 12.97
N LEU A 96 8.90 18.24 13.68
CA LEU A 96 10.25 17.67 13.74
C LEU A 96 10.27 16.26 14.37
N ARG A 97 9.36 15.99 15.31
CA ARG A 97 9.19 14.67 15.90
C ARG A 97 8.69 13.68 14.85
N ASP A 98 7.75 14.11 14.01
CA ASP A 98 7.22 13.30 12.92
C ASP A 98 8.30 13.03 11.87
N ALA A 99 9.17 14.01 11.58
CA ALA A 99 10.32 13.80 10.71
C ALA A 99 11.27 12.72 11.26
N ALA A 100 11.52 12.69 12.57
CA ALA A 100 12.30 11.62 13.20
C ALA A 100 11.62 10.25 13.05
N TRP A 101 10.29 10.19 13.20
CA TRP A 101 9.53 8.97 12.94
C TRP A 101 9.50 8.56 11.48
N VAL A 102 9.52 9.51 10.54
CA VAL A 102 9.64 9.20 9.11
C VAL A 102 10.99 8.54 8.83
N VAL A 103 12.09 9.07 9.36
CA VAL A 103 13.42 8.47 9.18
C VAL A 103 13.49 7.10 9.86
N ALA A 104 13.04 7.00 11.12
CA ALA A 104 13.04 5.74 11.86
C ALA A 104 12.15 4.68 11.21
N GLY A 105 10.96 5.07 10.74
CA GLY A 105 10.03 4.23 10.02
C GLY A 105 10.62 3.74 8.71
N PHE A 106 11.21 4.63 7.91
CA PHE A 106 11.87 4.28 6.65
C PHE A 106 12.99 3.25 6.86
N VAL A 107 13.91 3.50 7.80
CA VAL A 107 15.01 2.55 8.11
C VAL A 107 14.45 1.25 8.69
N GLY A 108 13.49 1.34 9.61
CA GLY A 108 12.89 0.19 10.28
C GLY A 108 12.18 -0.73 9.30
N LEU A 109 11.51 -0.17 8.30
CA LEU A 109 10.87 -0.90 7.23
C LEU A 109 11.87 -1.74 6.41
N PHE A 110 12.98 -1.15 5.94
CA PHE A 110 14.04 -1.91 5.28
C PHE A 110 14.65 -2.98 6.18
N ALA A 111 14.91 -2.65 7.45
CA ALA A 111 15.48 -3.60 8.41
C ALA A 111 14.56 -4.80 8.64
N VAL A 112 13.25 -4.57 8.82
CA VAL A 112 12.25 -5.62 9.01
C VAL A 112 12.11 -6.48 7.74
N ALA A 113 12.03 -5.87 6.56
CA ALA A 113 11.98 -6.62 5.31
C ALA A 113 13.23 -7.48 5.11
N ALA A 114 14.42 -6.92 5.30
CA ALA A 114 15.68 -7.65 5.15
C ALA A 114 15.78 -8.81 6.15
N ALA A 115 15.41 -8.59 7.42
CA ALA A 115 15.42 -9.62 8.45
C ALA A 115 14.44 -10.76 8.13
N LEU A 116 13.22 -10.45 7.69
CA LEU A 116 12.23 -11.46 7.33
C LEU A 116 12.64 -12.25 6.08
N THR A 117 13.15 -11.56 5.06
CA THR A 117 13.67 -12.23 3.85
C THR A 117 14.84 -13.15 4.19
N ALA A 118 15.80 -12.69 4.98
CA ALA A 118 16.93 -13.51 5.43
C ALA A 118 16.47 -14.72 6.26
N ALA A 119 15.49 -14.54 7.14
CA ALA A 119 14.92 -15.63 7.93
C ALA A 119 14.25 -16.69 7.03
N LEU A 120 13.47 -16.29 6.04
CA LEU A 120 12.85 -17.21 5.08
C LEU A 120 13.90 -17.93 4.22
N GLN A 121 14.93 -17.22 3.75
CA GLN A 121 16.03 -17.81 2.99
C GLN A 121 16.81 -18.83 3.83
N SER A 122 16.99 -18.60 5.13
CA SER A 122 17.69 -19.54 6.02
C SER A 122 17.01 -20.90 6.15
N ILE A 123 15.71 -20.98 5.83
CA ILE A 123 14.92 -22.22 5.80
C ILE A 123 14.58 -22.66 4.37
N GLY A 124 15.27 -22.11 3.36
CA GLY A 124 15.12 -22.49 1.95
C GLY A 124 13.84 -21.98 1.28
N VAL A 125 13.24 -20.90 1.79
CA VAL A 125 12.02 -20.32 1.24
C VAL A 125 12.34 -19.06 0.44
N ASP A 126 12.24 -19.16 -0.89
CA ASP A 126 12.25 -18.01 -1.78
C ASP A 126 10.87 -17.37 -1.85
N THR A 127 10.81 -16.05 -1.70
CA THR A 127 9.55 -15.29 -1.74
C THR A 127 9.21 -14.82 -3.14
N ALA A 128 7.92 -14.74 -3.46
CA ALA A 128 7.45 -14.16 -4.73
C ALA A 128 7.94 -12.71 -4.95
N THR A 129 8.21 -12.40 -6.20
CA THR A 129 8.57 -11.06 -6.70
C THR A 129 7.34 -10.37 -7.26
N ASN A 130 7.17 -9.09 -6.92
CA ASN A 130 6.07 -8.28 -7.43
C ASN A 130 6.25 -8.01 -8.93
N GLN A 131 5.18 -8.14 -9.72
CA GLN A 131 5.20 -7.92 -11.17
C GLN A 131 5.68 -6.51 -11.55
N VAL A 132 5.46 -5.48 -10.71
CA VAL A 132 6.02 -4.14 -10.92
C VAL A 132 7.55 -4.16 -10.97
N ILE A 133 8.18 -4.97 -10.13
CA ILE A 133 9.64 -5.14 -10.12
C ILE A 133 10.09 -5.92 -11.35
N THR A 134 9.44 -7.06 -11.64
CA THR A 134 9.77 -7.89 -12.82
C THR A 134 9.68 -7.10 -14.12
N GLN A 135 8.58 -6.37 -14.31
CA GLN A 135 8.33 -5.55 -15.50
C GLN A 135 9.25 -4.32 -15.57
N GLY A 136 9.64 -3.75 -14.42
CA GLY A 136 10.60 -2.66 -14.36
C GLY A 136 12.02 -3.13 -14.65
N GLN A 137 12.40 -4.35 -14.26
CA GLN A 137 13.71 -4.92 -14.63
C GLN A 137 13.85 -5.15 -16.14
N GLN A 138 12.73 -5.44 -16.83
CA GLN A 138 12.70 -5.56 -18.29
C GLN A 138 12.75 -4.20 -19.02
N ASP A 139 12.21 -3.14 -18.41
CA ASP A 139 12.25 -1.76 -18.92
C ASP A 139 12.50 -0.78 -17.75
N PRO A 140 13.77 -0.52 -17.40
CA PRO A 140 14.13 0.21 -16.18
C PRO A 140 13.58 1.62 -16.10
N VAL A 141 13.33 2.27 -17.25
CA VAL A 141 12.77 3.63 -17.29
C VAL A 141 11.41 3.70 -16.59
N ARG A 142 10.67 2.59 -16.51
CA ARG A 142 9.42 2.50 -15.73
C ARG A 142 9.60 2.89 -14.27
N PHE A 143 10.70 2.49 -13.64
CA PHE A 143 10.97 2.84 -12.25
C PHE A 143 10.99 4.36 -12.04
N LEU A 144 11.55 5.13 -12.98
CA LEU A 144 11.61 6.58 -12.88
C LEU A 144 10.22 7.22 -12.94
N TYR A 145 9.33 6.71 -13.79
CA TYR A 145 7.94 7.18 -13.85
C TYR A 145 7.12 6.75 -12.64
N LEU A 146 7.42 5.60 -12.03
CA LEU A 146 6.70 5.10 -10.87
C LEU A 146 7.05 5.84 -9.57
N ILE A 147 8.19 6.55 -9.49
CA ILE A 147 8.55 7.38 -8.34
C ILE A 147 7.50 8.46 -8.05
N PRO A 148 7.16 9.37 -8.97
CA PRO A 148 6.10 10.35 -8.70
C PRO A 148 4.73 9.69 -8.50
N ILE A 149 4.44 8.58 -9.21
CA ILE A 149 3.17 7.87 -9.04
C ILE A 149 3.03 7.29 -7.63
N THR A 150 4.08 6.69 -7.08
CA THR A 150 4.00 6.11 -5.74
C THR A 150 3.89 7.17 -4.65
N LEU A 151 4.61 8.29 -4.80
CA LEU A 151 4.58 9.39 -3.84
C LEU A 151 3.24 10.13 -3.82
N LEU A 152 2.62 10.31 -4.99
CA LEU A 152 1.41 11.14 -5.13
C LEU A 152 0.10 10.34 -5.13
N PHE A 153 0.14 9.07 -5.56
CA PHE A 153 -1.07 8.26 -5.74
C PHE A 153 -1.06 7.01 -4.88
N VAL A 154 -0.07 6.12 -5.05
CA VAL A 154 -0.09 4.78 -4.41
C VAL A 154 -0.05 4.91 -2.88
N ALA A 155 1.03 5.48 -2.33
CA ALA A 155 1.20 5.55 -0.88
C ALA A 155 0.09 6.38 -0.20
N PRO A 156 -0.28 7.58 -0.71
CA PRO A 156 -1.37 8.33 -0.11
C PRO A 156 -2.71 7.59 -0.14
N ALA A 157 -3.09 6.99 -1.27
CA ALA A 157 -4.36 6.28 -1.39
C ALA A 157 -4.42 5.04 -0.50
N GLU A 158 -3.36 4.24 -0.45
CA GLU A 158 -3.31 3.05 0.38
C GLU A 158 -3.29 3.40 1.87
N GLU A 159 -2.49 4.35 2.31
CA GLU A 159 -2.49 4.73 3.74
C GLU A 159 -3.81 5.38 4.17
N LEU A 160 -4.43 6.23 3.34
CA LEU A 160 -5.77 6.75 3.61
C LEU A 160 -6.81 5.63 3.76
N LEU A 161 -6.78 4.64 2.87
CA LEU A 161 -7.71 3.51 2.93
C LEU A 161 -7.46 2.65 4.17
N PHE A 162 -6.21 2.20 4.36
CA PHE A 162 -5.89 1.18 5.35
C PHE A 162 -5.67 1.74 6.76
N ARG A 163 -4.96 2.86 6.91
CA ARG A 163 -4.60 3.45 8.23
C ARG A 163 -5.62 4.48 8.64
N GLY A 164 -6.08 5.29 7.68
CA GLY A 164 -7.15 6.23 7.92
C GLY A 164 -8.47 5.50 8.21
N LEU A 165 -9.06 4.89 7.19
CA LEU A 165 -10.43 4.37 7.28
C LEU A 165 -10.51 2.98 7.96
N VAL A 166 -9.83 1.97 7.42
CA VAL A 166 -9.97 0.57 7.87
C VAL A 166 -9.48 0.39 9.30
N GLN A 167 -8.27 0.86 9.61
CA GLN A 167 -7.73 0.81 10.96
C GLN A 167 -8.56 1.67 11.92
N GLY A 168 -9.00 2.88 11.52
CA GLY A 168 -9.90 3.71 12.31
C GLY A 168 -11.22 3.00 12.67
N LEU A 169 -11.85 2.31 11.72
CA LEU A 169 -13.06 1.52 11.94
C LEU A 169 -12.83 0.38 12.93
N PHE A 170 -11.73 -0.37 12.78
CA PHE A 170 -11.39 -1.44 13.71
C PHE A 170 -10.99 -0.90 15.08
N ARG A 171 -10.31 0.24 15.16
CA ARG A 171 -9.94 0.89 16.42
C ARG A 171 -11.19 1.25 17.20
N ARG A 172 -12.23 1.73 16.51
CA ARG A 172 -13.54 1.99 17.12
C ARG A 172 -14.22 0.73 17.67
N ALA A 173 -14.02 -0.45 17.06
CA ALA A 173 -14.64 -1.68 17.51
C ALA A 173 -13.82 -2.47 18.54
N TYR A 174 -12.49 -2.43 18.43
CA TYR A 174 -11.58 -3.39 19.06
C TYR A 174 -10.38 -2.77 19.80
N GLY A 175 -10.12 -1.47 19.66
CA GLY A 175 -8.93 -0.80 20.22
C GLY A 175 -7.72 -0.84 19.27
N ALA A 176 -6.60 -0.22 19.68
CA ALA A 176 -5.43 -0.01 18.82
C ALA A 176 -4.84 -1.30 18.24
N VAL A 177 -4.56 -2.29 19.11
CA VAL A 177 -3.74 -3.45 18.72
C VAL A 177 -4.47 -4.33 17.71
N PRO A 178 -5.74 -4.76 17.94
CA PRO A 178 -6.45 -5.52 16.92
C PRO A 178 -6.67 -4.73 15.63
N ALA A 179 -6.83 -3.41 15.72
CA ALA A 179 -7.02 -2.55 14.56
C ALA A 179 -5.81 -2.55 13.62
N VAL A 180 -4.60 -2.37 14.18
CA VAL A 180 -3.36 -2.46 13.42
C VAL A 180 -3.23 -3.84 12.76
N LEU A 181 -3.49 -4.92 13.50
CA LEU A 181 -3.36 -6.28 12.97
C LEU A 181 -4.37 -6.56 11.83
N PHE A 182 -5.65 -6.24 12.02
CA PHE A 182 -6.68 -6.49 11.00
C PHE A 182 -6.47 -5.62 9.76
N ALA A 183 -6.14 -4.34 9.93
CA ALA A 183 -5.83 -3.47 8.80
C ALA A 183 -4.61 -3.96 8.01
N SER A 184 -3.59 -4.47 8.71
CA SER A 184 -2.37 -4.98 8.07
C SER A 184 -2.59 -6.27 7.27
N VAL A 185 -3.46 -7.16 7.76
CA VAL A 185 -3.88 -8.35 7.00
C VAL A 185 -4.66 -7.94 5.75
N LEU A 186 -5.61 -7.00 5.87
CA LEU A 186 -6.36 -6.48 4.73
C LEU A 186 -5.49 -5.70 3.74
N PHE A 187 -4.42 -5.03 4.21
CA PHE A 187 -3.42 -4.39 3.38
C PHE A 187 -2.62 -5.41 2.56
N GLY A 188 -2.21 -6.51 3.19
CA GLY A 188 -1.47 -7.57 2.51
C GLY A 188 -2.29 -8.33 1.46
N ALA A 189 -3.57 -8.62 1.73
CA ALA A 189 -4.35 -9.55 0.91
C ALA A 189 -4.42 -9.19 -0.60
N PRO A 190 -4.69 -7.94 -1.03
CA PRO A 190 -4.76 -7.60 -2.45
C PRO A 190 -3.43 -7.72 -3.19
N HIS A 191 -2.30 -7.70 -2.48
CA HIS A 191 -0.98 -7.90 -3.09
C HIS A 191 -0.84 -9.28 -3.72
N TYR A 192 -1.71 -10.24 -3.38
CA TYR A 192 -1.77 -11.55 -4.05
C TYR A 192 -1.81 -11.41 -5.57
N PHE A 193 -2.62 -10.48 -6.10
CA PHE A 193 -2.77 -10.27 -7.54
C PHE A 193 -1.48 -9.77 -8.20
N ALA A 194 -0.71 -8.92 -7.50
CA ALA A 194 0.58 -8.42 -7.99
C ALA A 194 1.72 -9.46 -7.90
N LEU A 195 1.47 -10.60 -7.25
CA LEU A 195 2.42 -11.71 -7.11
C LEU A 195 2.08 -12.91 -8.01
N LEU A 196 0.93 -12.87 -8.70
CA LEU A 196 0.55 -13.91 -9.66
C LEU A 196 1.58 -13.98 -10.79
N GLY A 197 1.92 -15.21 -11.21
CA GLY A 197 2.93 -15.46 -12.23
C GLY A 197 4.38 -15.28 -11.75
N SER A 198 4.62 -15.09 -10.45
CA SER A 198 5.98 -15.17 -9.87
C SER A 198 6.37 -16.62 -9.59
N ASP A 199 7.65 -16.93 -9.76
CA ASP A 199 8.23 -18.25 -9.46
C ASP A 199 8.42 -18.52 -7.95
N GLY A 200 8.33 -17.48 -7.11
CA GLY A 200 8.54 -17.58 -5.66
C GLY A 200 7.27 -17.84 -4.84
N SER A 201 7.46 -18.08 -3.54
CA SER A 201 6.37 -18.39 -2.62
C SER A 201 5.53 -17.15 -2.30
N ILE A 202 4.25 -17.18 -2.70
CA ILE A 202 3.30 -16.07 -2.49
C ILE A 202 2.92 -15.91 -1.02
N GLY A 203 2.57 -17.00 -0.32
CA GLY A 203 2.12 -16.96 1.08
C GLY A 203 3.12 -16.26 2.02
N PRO A 204 4.40 -16.68 2.05
CA PRO A 204 5.44 -16.01 2.80
C PRO A 204 5.61 -14.53 2.43
N LYS A 205 5.52 -14.18 1.13
CA LYS A 205 5.59 -12.78 0.70
C LYS A 205 4.42 -11.94 1.23
N LEU A 206 3.20 -12.47 1.23
CA LEU A 206 2.04 -11.82 1.81
C LEU A 206 2.19 -11.62 3.33
N ALA A 207 2.77 -12.60 4.03
CA ALA A 207 3.07 -12.47 5.45
C ALA A 207 4.09 -11.34 5.70
N VAL A 208 5.14 -11.24 4.89
CA VAL A 208 6.09 -10.11 4.94
C VAL A 208 5.36 -8.80 4.76
N ILE A 209 4.55 -8.66 3.71
CA ILE A 209 3.79 -7.43 3.43
C ILE A 209 2.85 -7.07 4.59
N ALA A 210 2.17 -8.05 5.19
CA ALA A 210 1.34 -7.82 6.36
C ALA A 210 2.16 -7.33 7.57
N VAL A 211 3.35 -7.88 7.82
CA VAL A 211 4.22 -7.40 8.91
C VAL A 211 4.72 -5.98 8.66
N LEU A 212 5.08 -5.64 7.41
CA LEU A 212 5.39 -4.25 7.05
C LEU A 212 4.17 -3.34 7.24
N GLY A 213 2.98 -3.87 6.97
CA GLY A 213 1.73 -3.20 7.24
C GLY A 213 1.52 -2.88 8.72
N VAL A 214 1.96 -3.76 9.62
CA VAL A 214 1.92 -3.55 11.08
C VAL A 214 2.85 -2.41 11.48
N VAL A 215 4.04 -2.32 10.88
CA VAL A 215 4.96 -1.20 11.14
C VAL A 215 4.32 0.14 10.74
N LEU A 216 3.72 0.21 9.54
CA LEU A 216 3.01 1.42 9.08
C LEU A 216 1.80 1.77 9.97
N GLY A 217 1.00 0.77 10.34
CA GLY A 217 -0.13 0.98 11.26
C GLY A 217 0.30 1.41 12.65
N THR A 218 1.44 0.91 13.13
CA THR A 218 2.05 1.33 14.41
C THR A 218 2.54 2.77 14.33
N LEU A 219 3.23 3.15 13.24
CA LEU A 219 3.67 4.52 13.01
C LEU A 219 2.49 5.50 13.05
N TYR A 220 1.36 5.13 12.45
CA TYR A 220 0.14 5.93 12.54
C TYR A 220 -0.35 6.06 13.98
N GLU A 221 -0.48 4.98 14.75
CA GLU A 221 -0.96 5.06 16.15
C GLU A 221 -0.03 5.88 17.06
N VAL A 222 1.29 5.79 16.90
CA VAL A 222 2.24 6.50 17.79
C VAL A 222 2.43 7.96 17.44
N THR A 223 2.16 8.35 16.18
CA THR A 223 2.28 9.72 15.71
C THR A 223 0.96 10.46 15.63
N GLU A 224 -0.16 9.73 15.56
CA GLU A 224 -1.49 10.27 15.31
C GLU A 224 -1.54 11.18 14.07
N ASN A 225 -0.67 10.90 13.09
CA ASN A 225 -0.55 11.72 11.88
C ASN A 225 -0.35 10.83 10.66
N LEU A 226 -1.37 10.78 9.79
CA LEU A 226 -1.35 9.98 8.58
C LEU A 226 -0.25 10.39 7.57
N ALA A 227 0.24 11.63 7.64
CA ALA A 227 1.36 12.04 6.79
C ALA A 227 2.63 11.22 7.06
N VAL A 228 2.84 10.73 8.29
CA VAL A 228 4.02 9.92 8.66
C VAL A 228 4.07 8.59 7.90
N PRO A 229 3.08 7.68 8.00
CA PRO A 229 3.09 6.45 7.25
C PRO A 229 3.06 6.68 5.73
N ILE A 230 2.40 7.75 5.23
CA ILE A 230 2.41 8.10 3.80
C ILE A 230 3.84 8.39 3.32
N LEU A 231 4.55 9.25 4.05
CA LEU A 231 5.93 9.62 3.70
C LEU A 231 6.86 8.42 3.82
N VAL A 232 6.73 7.62 4.87
CA VAL A 232 7.54 6.41 5.06
C VAL A 232 7.33 5.41 3.92
N HIS A 233 6.08 5.10 3.61
CA HIS A 233 5.71 4.16 2.56
C HIS A 233 6.15 4.68 1.17
N GLY A 234 5.81 5.93 0.85
CA GLY A 234 6.19 6.54 -0.42
C GLY A 234 7.71 6.61 -0.62
N CYS A 235 8.46 7.01 0.42
CA CYS A 235 9.92 7.04 0.38
C CYS A 235 10.53 5.65 0.23
N TRP A 236 9.98 4.63 0.90
CA TRP A 236 10.43 3.25 0.66
C TRP A 236 10.24 2.88 -0.80
N ASN A 237 9.02 2.97 -1.34
CA ASN A 237 8.77 2.58 -2.72
C ASN A 237 9.66 3.35 -3.70
N ALA A 238 9.80 4.66 -3.52
CA ALA A 238 10.67 5.48 -4.35
C ALA A 238 12.14 5.04 -4.27
N PHE A 239 12.66 4.78 -3.07
CA PHE A 239 14.03 4.28 -2.89
C PHE A 239 14.21 2.89 -3.52
N SER A 240 13.22 2.01 -3.37
CA SER A 240 13.21 0.70 -4.00
C SER A 240 13.30 0.83 -5.52
N PHE A 241 12.47 1.68 -6.14
CA PHE A 241 12.52 1.93 -7.58
C PHE A 241 13.85 2.53 -8.05
N VAL A 242 14.42 3.49 -7.31
CA VAL A 242 15.74 4.06 -7.61
C VAL A 242 16.82 2.97 -7.55
N SER A 243 16.79 2.12 -6.51
CA SER A 243 17.77 1.03 -6.33
C SER A 243 17.68 0.02 -7.46
N GLN A 244 16.45 -0.38 -7.82
CA GLN A 244 16.18 -1.33 -8.91
C GLN A 244 16.58 -0.77 -10.28
N TYR A 245 16.35 0.52 -10.52
CA TYR A 245 16.83 1.21 -11.73
C TYR A 245 18.36 1.20 -11.82
N ALA A 246 19.02 1.52 -10.71
CA ALA A 246 20.47 1.61 -10.64
C ALA A 246 21.13 0.23 -10.82
N GLU A 247 20.52 -0.83 -10.29
CA GLU A 247 20.90 -2.22 -10.53
C GLU A 247 20.72 -2.60 -12.01
N ALA A 248 19.52 -2.39 -12.56
CA ALA A 248 19.18 -2.80 -13.93
C ALA A 248 20.01 -2.10 -15.03
N THR A 249 20.49 -0.88 -14.75
CA THR A 249 21.28 -0.07 -15.68
C THR A 249 22.80 -0.18 -15.45
N GLY A 250 23.24 -0.92 -14.41
CA GLY A 250 24.65 -1.00 -14.04
C GLY A 250 25.22 0.31 -13.48
N LEU A 251 24.37 1.27 -13.09
CA LEU A 251 24.78 2.56 -12.54
C LEU A 251 25.64 2.41 -11.28
N LEU A 252 25.41 1.35 -10.50
CA LEU A 252 26.15 1.07 -9.26
C LEU A 252 27.47 0.32 -9.48
N GLY A 253 27.78 -0.13 -10.71
CA GLY A 253 29.08 -0.69 -11.07
C GLY A 253 29.56 -1.87 -10.21
N VAL A 254 28.64 -2.66 -9.64
CA VAL A 254 28.95 -3.91 -8.93
C VAL A 254 28.76 -5.09 -9.86
#